data_AF-A0A9W6NJ57-F1
#
_entry.id   AF-A0A9W6NJ57-F1
#
_cell.length_a   1.000
_cell.length_b   1.000
_cell.length_c   1.000
_cell.angle_alpha   90.00
_cell.angle_beta   90.00
_cell.angle_gamma   90.00
#
_symmetry.space_group_name_H-M   'P 1'
#
loop_
_entity.id
_entity.type
_entity.pdbx_description
1 polymer ?
#
loop_
_entity_poly.entity_id
_entity_poly.type
_entity_poly.pdbx_seq_one_letter_code
_entity_poly.pdbx_strand_id
1 'polypeptide(L)'
;MAVALTMAQMKLAVMRHAYRGQRAQTAGTGAAIGVVLAAGTAYLGYLNPDWLAAGLAVWMLGWMLGPVFMGGGDETLRPEYFALLGLSPRKLATGLLAASFVGVAPLVSLGALAGLLVAGVRLGVVNALVAVPAMALQLGVFVLLSKIAVAFVGVALRSRAGAVAAGVVNGVILSSLGQIWVFMVAFGVTGTPAAVWWAPSAWGLRAVRGEWTFLLALAALVLVLLALWALLLGRRAGRPRVSGRGRRPITAGTAAGAVVAKELRTWSRDLVRNHQLAFALAYGVWFAASPLILGWNGMLPYAGPIFIVMAAGMASNLYGTDGTALWLTVMTPGATDVRGRQLAWVTTQGAIAIVITVVCTSITGGPWPLVLALLAALLGGAAGLVPLVSVYALVPGTDPHRRSGNPLRTSEDEGGLTGLAYLMLALVLLTGAPAGLVAYWLGWPGVVVGLATGALCYWYFGRLAARRLTSHGDELLDTMRTGRKADRKVEFAHLSKARKNVAGLGFGLGAVPLFPQGIVALLFLADGKADASWFLATYLPAPWNYAVAIGFVLLGLTMYGSALWAVRKRPEADRITA
;
A
#
# COMPACT_ATOMS: atom_id res chain seq x y z
N MET A 1 -11.30 -29.15 -19.77
CA MET A 1 -12.55 -28.38 -19.65
C MET A 1 -13.23 -28.56 -18.30
N ALA A 2 -13.51 -29.79 -17.84
CA ALA A 2 -14.18 -30.05 -16.56
C ALA A 2 -13.55 -29.33 -15.34
N VAL A 3 -12.23 -29.47 -15.14
CA VAL A 3 -11.52 -28.81 -14.01
C VAL A 3 -11.70 -27.28 -14.00
N ALA A 4 -11.70 -26.65 -15.18
CA ALA A 4 -11.84 -25.20 -15.29
C ALA A 4 -13.25 -24.71 -14.94
N LEU A 5 -14.26 -25.44 -15.42
CA LEU A 5 -15.65 -25.19 -15.07
C LEU A 5 -15.91 -25.43 -13.58
N THR A 6 -15.38 -26.51 -13.01
CA THR A 6 -15.52 -26.80 -11.58
C THR A 6 -14.89 -25.71 -10.71
N MET A 7 -13.68 -25.25 -11.03
CA MET A 7 -13.05 -24.16 -10.27
C MET A 7 -13.80 -22.83 -10.42
N ALA A 8 -14.33 -22.52 -11.61
CA ALA A 8 -15.19 -21.36 -11.81
C ALA A 8 -16.48 -21.44 -10.95
N GLN A 9 -17.13 -22.60 -10.92
CA GLN A 9 -18.31 -22.85 -10.09
C GLN A 9 -18.00 -22.77 -8.59
N MET A 10 -16.86 -23.32 -8.15
CA MET A 10 -16.40 -23.21 -6.77
C MET A 10 -16.22 -21.74 -6.39
N LYS A 11 -15.64 -20.91 -7.26
CA LYS A 11 -15.48 -19.48 -6.99
C LYS A 11 -16.83 -18.78 -6.87
N LEU A 12 -17.79 -19.06 -7.76
CA LEU A 12 -19.15 -18.52 -7.67
C LEU A 12 -19.84 -18.93 -6.36
N ALA A 13 -19.70 -20.21 -5.97
CA ALA A 13 -20.24 -20.70 -4.71
C ALA A 13 -19.62 -19.97 -3.52
N VAL A 14 -18.30 -19.81 -3.50
CA VAL A 14 -17.59 -19.04 -2.45
C VAL A 14 -18.08 -17.60 -2.41
N MET A 15 -18.19 -16.91 -3.56
CA MET A 15 -18.67 -15.53 -3.61
C MET A 15 -20.12 -15.39 -3.11
N ARG A 16 -21.01 -16.31 -3.49
CA ARG A 16 -22.41 -16.33 -3.05
C ARG A 16 -22.54 -16.44 -1.53
N HIS A 17 -21.65 -17.19 -0.88
CA HIS A 17 -21.64 -17.36 0.57
C HIS A 17 -20.82 -16.29 1.30
N ALA A 18 -19.77 -15.75 0.66
CA ALA A 18 -18.91 -14.71 1.20
C ALA A 18 -19.59 -13.33 1.25
N TYR A 19 -20.57 -13.07 0.38
CA TYR A 19 -21.39 -11.85 0.40
C TYR A 19 -22.53 -11.90 1.42
N ARG A 20 -22.21 -12.26 2.67
CA ARG A 20 -23.10 -12.10 3.82
C ARG A 20 -22.41 -11.23 4.89
N GLY A 21 -23.17 -10.30 5.50
CA GLY A 21 -22.69 -9.44 6.58
C GLY A 21 -21.68 -8.37 6.13
N GLN A 22 -20.66 -8.09 6.95
CA GLN A 22 -19.72 -6.97 6.77
C GLN A 22 -18.85 -7.10 5.51
N ARG A 23 -18.53 -8.32 5.06
CA ARG A 23 -17.79 -8.56 3.81
C ARG A 23 -18.61 -8.24 2.56
N ALA A 24 -19.94 -8.34 2.63
CA ALA A 24 -20.83 -7.90 1.56
C ALA A 24 -20.83 -6.37 1.42
N GLN A 25 -20.78 -5.65 2.56
CA GLN A 25 -20.77 -4.19 2.55
C GLN A 25 -19.46 -3.64 1.97
N THR A 26 -18.30 -4.16 2.38
CA THR A 26 -17.00 -3.71 1.84
C THR A 26 -16.86 -4.02 0.35
N ALA A 27 -17.27 -5.22 -0.07
CA ALA A 27 -17.28 -5.58 -1.48
C ALA A 27 -18.29 -4.75 -2.29
N GLY A 28 -19.46 -4.45 -1.73
CA GLY A 28 -20.47 -3.59 -2.36
C GLY A 28 -19.98 -2.17 -2.56
N THR A 29 -19.33 -1.57 -1.57
CA THR A 29 -18.73 -0.23 -1.70
C THR A 29 -17.61 -0.23 -2.74
N GLY A 30 -16.72 -1.24 -2.73
CA GLY A 30 -15.67 -1.38 -3.74
C GLY A 30 -16.24 -1.56 -5.16
N ALA A 31 -17.33 -2.34 -5.30
CA ALA A 31 -18.03 -2.51 -6.56
C ALA A 31 -18.66 -1.20 -7.05
N ALA A 32 -19.32 -0.44 -6.17
CA ALA A 32 -19.94 0.83 -6.52
C ALA A 32 -18.91 1.87 -7.00
N ILE A 33 -17.79 2.01 -6.27
CA ILE A 33 -16.68 2.88 -6.68
C ILE A 33 -16.12 2.41 -8.03
N GLY A 34 -15.92 1.10 -8.18
CA GLY A 34 -15.46 0.50 -9.43
C GLY A 34 -16.39 0.83 -10.61
N VAL A 35 -17.71 0.72 -10.43
CA VAL A 35 -18.71 1.05 -11.46
C VAL A 35 -18.66 2.52 -11.82
N VAL A 36 -18.53 3.43 -10.85
CA VAL A 36 -18.41 4.87 -11.12
C VAL A 36 -17.13 5.17 -11.92
N LEU A 37 -16.00 4.59 -11.52
CA LEU A 37 -14.73 4.75 -12.25
C LEU A 37 -14.80 4.15 -13.66
N ALA A 38 -15.48 3.01 -13.81
CA ALA A 38 -15.70 2.35 -15.09
C ALA A 38 -16.58 3.21 -16.02
N ALA A 39 -17.69 3.75 -15.50
CA ALA A 39 -18.57 4.65 -16.24
C ALA A 39 -17.82 5.94 -16.64
N GLY A 40 -17.04 6.52 -15.73
CA GLY A 40 -16.18 7.67 -16.02
C GLY A 40 -15.16 7.36 -17.12
N THR A 41 -14.51 6.19 -17.06
CA THR A 41 -13.54 5.76 -18.10
C THR A 41 -14.23 5.55 -19.45
N ALA A 42 -15.42 4.95 -19.47
CA ALA A 42 -16.20 4.79 -20.69
C ALA A 42 -16.60 6.14 -21.30
N TYR A 43 -16.95 7.11 -20.44
CA TYR A 43 -17.22 8.49 -20.83
C TYR A 43 -15.99 9.21 -21.41
N LEU A 44 -14.77 8.92 -20.93
CA LEU A 44 -13.54 9.45 -21.56
C LEU A 44 -13.41 9.04 -23.02
N GLY A 45 -13.91 7.85 -23.39
CA GLY A 45 -13.98 7.40 -24.79
C GLY A 45 -14.88 8.25 -25.67
N TYR A 46 -15.86 8.95 -25.08
CA TYR A 46 -16.66 9.95 -25.78
C TYR A 46 -15.91 11.29 -25.92
N LEU A 47 -15.18 11.72 -24.89
CA LEU A 47 -14.50 13.02 -24.87
C LEU A 47 -13.26 13.07 -25.74
N ASN A 48 -12.23 12.27 -25.42
CA ASN A 48 -10.93 12.32 -26.08
C ASN A 48 -10.22 10.95 -26.00
N PRO A 49 -9.74 10.40 -27.14
CA PRO A 49 -8.92 9.20 -27.15
C PRO A 49 -7.68 9.23 -26.25
N ASP A 50 -7.03 10.38 -26.05
CA ASP A 50 -5.85 10.53 -25.18
C ASP A 50 -6.20 10.25 -23.72
N TRP A 51 -7.31 10.82 -23.24
CA TRP A 51 -7.79 10.58 -21.88
C TRP A 51 -8.24 9.14 -21.67
N LEU A 52 -8.86 8.51 -22.68
CA LEU A 52 -9.19 7.08 -22.62
C LEU A 52 -7.93 6.22 -22.54
N ALA A 53 -6.89 6.50 -23.35
CA ALA A 53 -5.63 5.78 -23.31
C ALA A 53 -4.95 5.89 -21.93
N ALA A 54 -4.91 7.10 -21.35
CA ALA A 54 -4.41 7.33 -20.00
C ALA A 54 -5.23 6.58 -18.94
N GLY A 55 -6.56 6.64 -19.03
CA GLY A 55 -7.47 5.91 -18.13
C GLY A 55 -7.23 4.40 -18.17
N LEU A 56 -7.11 3.81 -19.36
CA LEU A 56 -6.81 2.39 -19.53
C LEU A 56 -5.42 2.01 -19.00
N ALA A 57 -4.43 2.90 -19.08
CA ALA A 57 -3.13 2.70 -18.46
C ALA A 57 -3.23 2.66 -16.93
N VAL A 58 -4.04 3.54 -16.32
CA VAL A 58 -4.32 3.52 -14.88
C VAL A 58 -5.01 2.21 -14.49
N TRP A 59 -5.98 1.72 -15.27
CA TRP A 59 -6.59 0.41 -15.04
C TRP A 59 -5.57 -0.73 -15.10
N MET A 60 -4.69 -0.73 -16.10
CA MET A 60 -3.64 -1.74 -16.24
C MET A 60 -2.71 -1.76 -15.01
N LEU A 61 -2.27 -0.58 -14.57
CA LEU A 61 -1.47 -0.43 -13.35
C LEU A 61 -2.24 -0.94 -12.13
N GLY A 62 -3.50 -0.55 -11.97
CA GLY A 62 -4.36 -1.03 -10.89
C GLY A 62 -4.46 -2.56 -10.82
N TRP A 63 -4.57 -3.23 -11.97
CA TRP A 63 -4.59 -4.70 -12.05
C TRP A 63 -3.25 -5.35 -11.72
N MET A 64 -2.13 -4.75 -12.17
CA MET A 64 -0.79 -5.25 -11.85
C MET A 64 -0.47 -5.13 -10.36
N LEU A 65 -0.97 -4.08 -9.72
CA LEU A 65 -0.55 -3.67 -8.38
C LEU A 65 -1.52 -4.07 -7.29
N GLY A 66 -2.82 -4.01 -7.56
CA GLY A 66 -3.87 -4.23 -6.57
C GLY A 66 -3.65 -5.49 -5.74
N PRO A 67 -3.43 -6.66 -6.34
CA PRO A 67 -3.21 -7.88 -5.57
C PRO A 67 -1.84 -7.95 -4.89
N VAL A 68 -0.83 -7.22 -5.37
CA VAL A 68 0.49 -7.17 -4.70
C VAL A 68 0.38 -6.38 -3.39
N PHE A 69 -0.42 -5.32 -3.38
CA PHE A 69 -0.68 -4.50 -2.18
C PHE A 69 -1.64 -5.18 -1.19
N MET A 70 -2.64 -5.89 -1.69
CA MET A 70 -3.61 -6.62 -0.86
C MET A 70 -3.08 -7.98 -0.39
N GLY A 71 -1.75 -8.12 -0.20
CA GLY A 71 -1.14 -9.31 0.39
C GLY A 71 -1.06 -10.56 -0.50
N GLY A 72 -1.72 -10.59 -1.66
CA GLY A 72 -1.67 -11.69 -2.61
C GLY A 72 -2.72 -11.64 -3.71
N GLY A 73 -2.55 -12.50 -4.73
CA GLY A 73 -3.54 -12.73 -5.80
C GLY A 73 -4.85 -13.29 -5.26
N ASP A 74 -5.90 -13.34 -6.09
CA ASP A 74 -7.21 -13.91 -5.74
C ASP A 74 -7.14 -15.18 -4.86
N GLU A 75 -7.37 -15.00 -3.55
CA GLU A 75 -7.14 -16.02 -2.54
C GLU A 75 -8.34 -16.95 -2.34
N THR A 76 -9.40 -16.78 -3.13
CA THR A 76 -10.60 -17.63 -3.07
C THR A 76 -10.27 -19.09 -3.39
N LEU A 77 -9.35 -19.33 -4.32
CA LEU A 77 -8.91 -20.66 -4.73
C LEU A 77 -7.38 -20.70 -4.78
N ARG A 78 -6.76 -21.16 -3.69
CA ARG A 78 -5.30 -21.25 -3.56
C ARG A 78 -4.76 -22.50 -4.24
N PRO A 79 -3.67 -22.42 -5.03
CA PRO A 79 -3.01 -23.59 -5.61
C PRO A 79 -2.68 -24.66 -4.56
N GLU A 80 -2.30 -24.25 -3.35
CA GLU A 80 -1.89 -25.12 -2.24
C GLU A 80 -3.02 -26.03 -1.76
N TYR A 81 -4.28 -25.58 -1.82
CA TYR A 81 -5.44 -26.40 -1.46
C TYR A 81 -5.65 -27.57 -2.42
N PHE A 82 -5.14 -27.46 -3.64
CA PHE A 82 -5.26 -28.50 -4.67
C PHE A 82 -3.98 -29.35 -4.79
N ALA A 83 -2.95 -29.08 -3.99
CA ALA A 83 -1.67 -29.80 -4.06
C ALA A 83 -1.84 -31.30 -3.76
N LEU A 84 -2.79 -31.66 -2.88
CA LEU A 84 -3.09 -33.05 -2.52
C LEU A 84 -3.94 -33.79 -3.57
N LEU A 85 -4.53 -33.09 -4.55
CA LEU A 85 -5.38 -33.70 -5.58
C LEU A 85 -4.60 -34.30 -6.77
N GLY A 86 -3.28 -34.18 -6.79
CA GLY A 86 -2.44 -34.74 -7.86
C GLY A 86 -2.72 -34.15 -9.25
N LEU A 87 -3.33 -32.96 -9.34
CA LEU A 87 -3.65 -32.34 -10.61
C LEU A 87 -2.37 -31.96 -11.38
N SER A 88 -2.32 -32.29 -12.67
CA SER A 88 -1.22 -31.83 -13.54
C SER A 88 -1.13 -30.29 -13.53
N PRO A 89 0.07 -29.68 -13.53
CA PRO A 89 0.24 -28.22 -13.47
C PRO A 89 -0.56 -27.46 -14.52
N ARG A 90 -0.70 -28.01 -15.73
CA ARG A 90 -1.50 -27.41 -16.82
C ARG A 90 -2.99 -27.32 -16.47
N LYS A 91 -3.58 -28.40 -15.96
CA LYS A 91 -4.99 -28.43 -15.54
C LYS A 91 -5.26 -27.45 -14.40
N LEU A 92 -4.37 -27.41 -13.40
CA LEU A 92 -4.44 -26.45 -12.30
C LEU A 92 -4.33 -25.00 -12.79
N ALA A 93 -3.36 -24.71 -13.67
CA ALA A 93 -3.18 -23.39 -14.27
C ALA A 93 -4.42 -22.91 -15.01
N THR A 94 -5.00 -23.78 -15.86
CA THR A 94 -6.21 -23.45 -16.63
C THR A 94 -7.43 -23.24 -15.75
N GLY A 95 -7.58 -24.01 -14.68
CA GLY A 95 -8.72 -23.86 -13.77
C GLY A 95 -8.64 -22.62 -12.89
N LEU A 96 -7.46 -22.32 -12.36
CA LEU A 96 -7.23 -21.08 -11.60
C LEU A 96 -7.38 -19.85 -12.49
N LEU A 97 -6.94 -19.92 -13.75
CA LEU A 97 -7.13 -18.85 -14.71
C LEU A 97 -8.61 -18.63 -15.02
N ALA A 98 -9.36 -19.69 -15.34
CA ALA A 98 -10.79 -19.61 -15.62
C ALA A 98 -11.56 -19.01 -14.43
N ALA A 99 -11.24 -19.45 -13.21
CA ALA A 99 -11.79 -18.87 -12.00
C ALA A 99 -11.47 -17.37 -11.87
N SER A 100 -10.31 -16.91 -12.34
CA SER A 100 -9.90 -15.50 -12.21
C SER A 100 -10.74 -14.53 -13.05
N PHE A 101 -11.35 -14.99 -14.14
CA PHE A 101 -12.29 -14.19 -14.93
C PHE A 101 -13.67 -14.08 -14.28
N VAL A 102 -13.96 -14.90 -13.27
CA VAL A 102 -15.26 -14.93 -12.61
C VAL A 102 -15.22 -14.04 -11.37
N GLY A 103 -15.78 -12.84 -11.43
CA GLY A 103 -15.89 -11.98 -10.26
C GLY A 103 -16.32 -10.56 -10.57
N VAL A 104 -16.47 -9.75 -9.52
CA VAL A 104 -16.89 -8.34 -9.65
C VAL A 104 -15.82 -7.50 -10.37
N ALA A 105 -14.53 -7.70 -10.08
CA ALA A 105 -13.46 -6.89 -10.66
C ALA A 105 -13.34 -7.03 -12.20
N PRO A 106 -13.38 -8.25 -12.80
CA PRO A 106 -13.45 -8.40 -14.26
C PRO A 106 -14.67 -7.72 -14.89
N LEU A 107 -15.85 -7.80 -14.26
CA LEU A 107 -17.07 -7.15 -14.75
C LEU A 107 -16.96 -5.62 -14.75
N VAL A 108 -16.45 -5.05 -13.65
CA VAL A 108 -16.18 -3.61 -13.55
C VAL A 108 -15.18 -3.17 -14.63
N SER A 109 -14.13 -3.95 -14.85
CA SER A 109 -13.11 -3.64 -15.87
C SER A 109 -13.65 -3.74 -17.28
N LEU A 110 -14.55 -4.69 -17.55
CA LEU A 110 -15.27 -4.77 -18.82
C LEU A 110 -16.14 -3.52 -19.04
N GLY A 111 -16.76 -2.99 -17.98
CA GLY A 111 -17.46 -1.70 -18.00
C GLY A 111 -16.54 -0.55 -18.36
N ALA A 112 -15.32 -0.50 -17.82
CA ALA A 112 -14.34 0.52 -18.20
C ALA A 112 -13.88 0.37 -19.66
N LEU A 113 -13.68 -0.87 -20.11
CA LEU A 113 -13.30 -1.20 -21.48
C LEU A 113 -14.42 -0.93 -22.49
N ALA A 114 -15.67 -0.75 -22.06
CA ALA A 114 -16.75 -0.29 -22.93
C ALA A 114 -16.44 1.08 -23.57
N GLY A 115 -15.51 1.86 -23.00
CA GLY A 115 -14.97 3.06 -23.65
C GLY A 115 -14.34 2.79 -25.03
N LEU A 116 -13.79 1.60 -25.27
CA LEU A 116 -13.32 1.18 -26.59
C LEU A 116 -14.48 1.05 -27.59
N LEU A 117 -15.61 0.52 -27.15
CA LEU A 117 -16.82 0.41 -27.98
C LEU A 117 -17.41 1.79 -28.27
N VAL A 118 -17.47 2.67 -27.25
CA VAL A 118 -17.90 4.07 -27.42
C VAL A 118 -17.03 4.77 -28.45
N ALA A 119 -15.70 4.65 -28.36
CA ALA A 119 -14.77 5.21 -29.32
C ALA A 119 -14.95 4.59 -30.74
N GLY A 120 -15.15 3.27 -30.83
CA GLY A 120 -15.34 2.56 -32.09
C GLY A 120 -16.62 2.95 -32.82
N VAL A 121 -17.75 3.05 -32.11
CA VAL A 121 -19.04 3.46 -32.68
C VAL A 121 -18.95 4.85 -33.31
N ARG A 122 -18.20 5.77 -32.71
CA ARG A 122 -17.98 7.12 -33.28
C ARG A 122 -17.17 7.12 -34.56
N LEU A 123 -16.31 6.12 -34.76
CA LEU A 123 -15.46 5.97 -35.94
C LEU A 123 -16.08 5.08 -37.03
N GLY A 124 -17.22 4.43 -36.75
CA GLY A 124 -17.98 3.62 -37.71
C GLY A 124 -18.21 2.16 -37.28
N VAL A 125 -19.11 1.47 -37.99
CA VAL A 125 -19.57 0.11 -37.66
C VAL A 125 -18.41 -0.90 -37.62
N VAL A 126 -17.49 -0.79 -38.57
CA VAL A 126 -16.30 -1.66 -38.68
C VAL A 126 -15.43 -1.54 -37.42
N ASN A 127 -15.22 -0.32 -36.92
CA ASN A 127 -14.42 -0.05 -35.73
C ASN A 127 -15.14 -0.49 -34.45
N ALA A 128 -16.47 -0.39 -34.40
CA ALA A 128 -17.28 -0.95 -33.32
C ALA A 128 -17.18 -2.49 -33.25
N LEU A 129 -17.16 -3.17 -34.40
CA LEU A 129 -16.96 -4.62 -34.47
C LEU A 129 -15.57 -5.04 -33.98
N VAL A 130 -14.53 -4.23 -34.22
CA VAL A 130 -13.17 -4.44 -33.69
C VAL A 130 -13.09 -4.21 -32.18
N ALA A 131 -13.91 -3.30 -31.64
CA ALA A 131 -13.90 -3.01 -30.22
C ALA A 131 -14.26 -4.23 -29.36
N VAL A 132 -15.18 -5.09 -29.82
CA VAL A 132 -15.60 -6.29 -29.08
C VAL A 132 -14.44 -7.26 -28.81
N PRO A 133 -13.69 -7.77 -29.81
CA PRO A 133 -12.51 -8.60 -29.55
C PRO A 133 -11.40 -7.83 -28.85
N ALA A 134 -11.23 -6.54 -29.11
CA ALA A 134 -10.24 -5.72 -28.41
C ALA A 134 -10.52 -5.66 -26.90
N MET A 135 -11.78 -5.47 -26.49
CA MET A 135 -12.21 -5.50 -25.08
C MET A 135 -11.89 -6.84 -24.42
N ALA A 136 -12.22 -7.96 -25.08
CA ALA A 136 -11.97 -9.29 -24.54
C ALA A 136 -10.46 -9.57 -24.37
N LEU A 137 -9.65 -9.24 -25.37
CA LEU A 137 -8.20 -9.41 -25.31
C LEU A 137 -7.55 -8.49 -24.27
N GLN A 138 -7.98 -7.23 -24.19
CA GLN A 138 -7.48 -6.26 -23.22
C GLN A 138 -7.79 -6.68 -21.79
N LEU A 139 -9.00 -7.20 -21.53
CA LEU A 139 -9.35 -7.79 -20.23
C LEU A 139 -8.46 -9.00 -19.91
N GLY A 140 -8.19 -9.84 -20.90
CA GLY A 140 -7.25 -10.96 -20.78
C GLY A 140 -5.86 -10.50 -20.36
N VAL A 141 -5.33 -9.44 -20.98
CA VAL A 141 -4.05 -8.82 -20.61
C VAL A 141 -4.07 -8.34 -19.16
N PHE A 142 -5.10 -7.61 -18.73
CA PHE A 142 -5.21 -7.10 -17.35
C PHE A 142 -5.20 -8.24 -16.32
N VAL A 143 -6.03 -9.26 -16.53
CA VAL A 143 -6.13 -10.42 -15.63
C VAL A 143 -4.82 -11.20 -15.58
N LEU A 144 -4.18 -11.44 -16.73
CA LEU A 144 -2.94 -12.21 -16.79
C LEU A 144 -1.75 -11.45 -16.22
N LEU A 145 -1.62 -10.15 -16.51
CA LEU A 145 -0.60 -9.28 -15.92
C LEU A 145 -0.71 -9.28 -14.39
N SER A 146 -1.92 -9.20 -13.86
CA SER A 146 -2.20 -9.29 -12.43
C SER A 146 -1.66 -10.60 -11.82
N LYS A 147 -1.92 -11.73 -12.45
CA LYS A 147 -1.45 -13.05 -11.99
C LYS A 147 0.07 -13.20 -12.11
N ILE A 148 0.64 -12.71 -13.20
CA ILE A 148 2.08 -12.73 -13.43
C ILE A 148 2.78 -11.83 -12.43
N ALA A 149 2.27 -10.64 -12.13
CA ALA A 149 2.84 -9.75 -11.13
C ALA A 149 2.93 -10.44 -9.76
N VAL A 150 1.85 -11.05 -9.29
CA VAL A 150 1.83 -11.81 -8.03
C VAL A 150 2.78 -13.00 -8.07
N ALA A 151 2.78 -13.77 -9.15
CA ALA A 151 3.68 -14.93 -9.29
C ALA A 151 5.14 -14.52 -9.35
N PHE A 152 5.45 -13.45 -10.08
CA PHE A 152 6.78 -12.88 -10.20
C PHE A 152 7.28 -12.41 -8.86
N VAL A 153 6.49 -11.65 -8.09
CA VAL A 153 6.86 -11.23 -6.73
C VAL A 153 7.11 -12.45 -5.82
N GLY A 154 6.24 -13.47 -5.89
CA GLY A 154 6.42 -14.72 -5.15
C GLY A 154 7.68 -15.51 -5.54
N VAL A 155 8.15 -15.40 -6.79
CA VAL A 155 9.42 -15.96 -7.26
C VAL A 155 10.61 -15.09 -6.86
N ALA A 156 10.49 -13.77 -7.03
CA ALA A 156 11.53 -12.80 -6.77
C ALA A 156 11.95 -12.80 -5.30
N LEU A 157 10.95 -12.92 -4.40
CA LEU A 157 11.12 -13.07 -2.96
C LEU A 157 11.69 -14.44 -2.51
N ARG A 158 12.21 -15.27 -3.44
CA ARG A 158 13.09 -16.40 -3.12
C ARG A 158 14.57 -16.02 -3.14
N SER A 159 14.90 -14.80 -3.55
CA SER A 159 16.27 -14.28 -3.60
C SER A 159 16.35 -12.89 -2.98
N ARG A 160 17.52 -12.52 -2.45
CA ARG A 160 17.73 -11.17 -1.89
C ARG A 160 17.58 -10.08 -2.95
N ALA A 161 18.20 -10.28 -4.12
CA ALA A 161 18.13 -9.33 -5.23
C ALA A 161 16.68 -9.15 -5.73
N GLY A 162 15.93 -10.25 -5.88
CA GLY A 162 14.53 -10.17 -6.27
C GLY A 162 13.64 -9.52 -5.21
N ALA A 163 13.89 -9.74 -3.92
CA ALA A 163 13.18 -9.07 -2.84
C ALA A 163 13.38 -7.54 -2.87
N VAL A 164 14.63 -7.10 -3.04
CA VAL A 164 14.98 -5.68 -3.17
C VAL A 164 14.36 -5.08 -4.41
N ALA A 165 14.51 -5.72 -5.58
CA ALA A 165 13.94 -5.24 -6.84
C ALA A 165 12.41 -5.10 -6.76
N ALA A 166 11.72 -6.11 -6.22
CA ALA A 166 10.28 -6.05 -6.00
C ALA A 166 9.89 -4.92 -5.03
N GLY A 167 10.68 -4.70 -3.98
CA GLY A 167 10.47 -3.61 -3.03
C GLY A 167 10.59 -2.25 -3.71
N VAL A 168 11.66 -2.04 -4.49
CA VAL A 168 11.87 -0.80 -5.25
C VAL A 168 10.73 -0.53 -6.22
N VAL A 169 10.36 -1.50 -7.04
CA VAL A 169 9.28 -1.36 -8.02
C VAL A 169 7.96 -1.01 -7.32
N ASN A 170 7.58 -1.75 -6.28
CA ASN A 170 6.35 -1.47 -5.53
C ASN A 170 6.39 -0.09 -4.86
N GLY A 171 7.54 0.30 -4.31
CA GLY A 171 7.73 1.58 -3.63
C GLY A 171 7.60 2.77 -4.57
N VAL A 172 8.26 2.73 -5.73
CA VAL A 172 8.16 3.74 -6.80
C VAL A 172 6.72 3.88 -7.29
N ILE A 173 6.04 2.75 -7.47
CA ILE A 173 4.69 2.77 -8.00
C ILE A 173 3.70 3.32 -6.97
N LEU A 174 3.76 2.89 -5.71
CA LEU A 174 2.85 3.42 -4.68
C LEU A 174 3.11 4.90 -4.40
N SER A 175 4.37 5.32 -4.39
CA SER A 175 4.70 6.74 -4.26
C SER A 175 4.20 7.56 -5.44
N SER A 176 4.24 7.03 -6.65
CA SER A 176 3.64 7.67 -7.83
C SER A 176 2.13 7.81 -7.70
N LEU A 177 1.44 6.76 -7.20
CA LEU A 177 0.00 6.82 -6.92
C LEU A 177 -0.32 7.79 -5.78
N GLY A 178 0.51 7.85 -4.73
CA GLY A 178 0.39 8.83 -3.66
C GLY A 178 0.60 10.27 -4.15
N GLN A 179 1.38 10.44 -5.23
CA GLN A 179 1.67 11.71 -5.89
C GLN A 179 0.92 11.87 -7.22
N ILE A 180 -0.25 11.22 -7.36
CA ILE A 180 -0.99 11.21 -8.63
C ILE A 180 -1.27 12.62 -9.15
N TRP A 181 -1.46 13.60 -8.26
CA TRP A 181 -1.67 15.01 -8.62
C TRP A 181 -0.49 15.59 -9.42
N VAL A 182 0.76 15.22 -9.10
CA VAL A 182 1.96 15.68 -9.81
C VAL A 182 1.89 15.26 -11.28
N PHE A 183 1.52 13.99 -11.51
CA PHE A 183 1.39 13.45 -12.86
C PHE A 183 0.18 14.02 -13.58
N MET A 184 -0.94 14.26 -12.90
CA MET A 184 -2.11 14.92 -13.48
C MET A 184 -1.78 16.34 -13.95
N VAL A 185 -1.04 17.11 -13.14
CA VAL A 185 -0.57 18.46 -13.53
C VAL A 185 0.41 18.37 -14.69
N ALA A 186 1.39 17.47 -14.62
CA ALA A 186 2.36 17.27 -15.69
C ALA A 186 1.64 16.94 -17.02
N PHE A 187 0.70 15.99 -17.00
CA PHE A 187 -0.08 15.62 -18.19
C PHE A 187 -1.01 16.74 -18.67
N GLY A 188 -1.52 17.59 -17.78
CA GLY A 188 -2.30 18.76 -18.17
C GLY A 188 -1.48 19.77 -18.97
N VAL A 189 -0.19 19.92 -18.63
CA VAL A 189 0.73 20.86 -19.30
C VAL A 189 1.36 20.24 -20.56
N THR A 190 1.82 18.99 -20.49
CA THR A 190 2.57 18.32 -21.57
C THR A 190 1.71 17.46 -22.48
N GLY A 191 0.43 17.27 -22.17
CA GLY A 191 -0.41 16.24 -22.76
C GLY A 191 -0.11 14.84 -22.24
N THR A 192 -0.88 13.85 -22.71
CA THR A 192 -0.67 12.44 -22.35
C THR A 192 0.67 11.97 -22.93
N PRO A 193 1.58 11.36 -22.13
CA PRO A 193 2.89 10.96 -22.61
C PRO A 193 2.77 10.00 -23.80
N ALA A 194 3.55 10.22 -24.86
CA ALA A 194 3.57 9.35 -26.03
C ALA A 194 3.84 7.87 -25.68
N ALA A 195 4.57 7.62 -24.59
CA ALA A 195 4.82 6.27 -24.07
C ALA A 195 3.52 5.50 -23.73
N VAL A 196 2.44 6.18 -23.32
CA VAL A 196 1.15 5.54 -23.02
C VAL A 196 0.58 4.86 -24.27
N TRP A 197 0.76 5.47 -25.44
CA TRP A 197 0.31 4.93 -26.73
C TRP A 197 1.11 3.70 -27.21
N TRP A 198 2.29 3.47 -26.63
CA TRP A 198 3.09 2.28 -26.87
C TRP A 198 2.86 1.19 -25.82
N ALA A 199 2.29 1.54 -24.67
CA ALA A 199 1.98 0.59 -23.62
C ALA A 199 0.87 -0.38 -24.05
N PRO A 200 0.89 -1.65 -23.58
CA PRO A 200 -0.14 -2.64 -23.90
C PRO A 200 -1.57 -2.21 -23.52
N SER A 201 -1.72 -1.24 -22.60
CA SER A 201 -3.01 -0.65 -22.22
C SER A 201 -3.71 0.09 -23.36
N ALA A 202 -2.97 0.66 -24.31
CA ALA A 202 -3.51 1.48 -25.40
C ALA A 202 -3.70 0.69 -26.71
N TRP A 203 -3.16 -0.53 -26.83
CA TRP A 203 -3.21 -1.31 -28.06
C TRP A 203 -4.63 -1.62 -28.52
N GLY A 204 -5.56 -1.87 -27.60
CA GLY A 204 -6.98 -2.07 -27.93
C GLY A 204 -7.62 -0.83 -28.56
N LEU A 205 -7.26 0.36 -28.07
CA LEU A 205 -7.73 1.62 -28.63
C LEU A 205 -7.11 1.90 -30.01
N ARG A 206 -5.83 1.58 -30.21
CA ARG A 206 -5.16 1.70 -31.51
C ARG A 206 -5.79 0.79 -32.56
N ALA A 207 -6.11 -0.45 -32.19
CA ALA A 207 -6.83 -1.39 -33.07
C ALA A 207 -8.18 -0.83 -33.51
N VAL A 208 -8.97 -0.28 -32.58
CA VAL A 208 -10.28 0.35 -32.86
C VAL A 208 -10.14 1.58 -33.76
N ARG A 209 -9.02 2.28 -33.71
CA ARG A 209 -8.73 3.45 -34.58
C ARG A 209 -8.27 3.07 -35.99
N GLY A 210 -8.23 1.77 -36.33
CA GLY A 210 -7.86 1.28 -37.65
C GLY A 210 -6.45 0.71 -37.75
N GLU A 211 -5.69 0.61 -36.65
CA GLU A 211 -4.39 -0.07 -36.63
C GLU A 211 -4.53 -1.54 -36.20
N TRP A 212 -5.15 -2.34 -37.06
CA TRP A 212 -5.55 -3.73 -36.82
C TRP A 212 -4.42 -4.66 -36.34
N THR A 213 -3.17 -4.34 -36.67
CA THR A 213 -1.97 -5.08 -36.22
C THR A 213 -1.86 -5.11 -34.70
N PHE A 214 -2.35 -4.08 -33.99
CA PHE A 214 -2.35 -4.07 -32.53
C PHE A 214 -3.35 -5.06 -31.91
N LEU A 215 -4.39 -5.47 -32.66
CA LEU A 215 -5.28 -6.56 -32.21
C LEU A 215 -4.54 -7.90 -32.22
N LEU A 216 -3.75 -8.14 -33.26
CA LEU A 216 -2.86 -9.32 -33.34
C LEU A 216 -1.76 -9.25 -32.27
N ALA A 217 -1.19 -8.07 -32.02
CA ALA A 217 -0.21 -7.87 -30.96
C ALA A 217 -0.81 -8.15 -29.57
N LEU A 218 -2.06 -7.75 -29.32
CA LEU A 218 -2.79 -8.10 -28.09
C LEU A 218 -3.00 -9.60 -27.96
N ALA A 219 -3.46 -10.27 -29.02
CA ALA A 219 -3.64 -11.72 -29.02
C ALA A 219 -2.31 -12.45 -28.76
N ALA A 220 -1.23 -12.03 -29.41
CA ALA A 220 0.11 -12.56 -29.19
C ALA A 220 0.58 -12.32 -27.75
N LEU A 221 0.37 -11.12 -27.20
CA LEU A 221 0.71 -10.81 -25.82
C LEU A 221 -0.06 -11.70 -24.83
N VAL A 222 -1.35 -11.92 -25.03
CA VAL A 222 -2.14 -12.85 -24.20
C VAL A 222 -1.53 -14.25 -24.23
N LEU A 223 -1.14 -14.77 -25.39
CA LEU A 223 -0.50 -16.08 -25.51
C LEU A 223 0.86 -16.13 -24.79
N VAL A 224 1.68 -15.09 -24.92
CA VAL A 224 2.97 -14.97 -24.21
C VAL A 224 2.76 -14.96 -22.70
N LEU A 225 1.81 -14.16 -22.21
CA LEU A 225 1.49 -14.08 -20.79
C LEU A 225 0.95 -15.42 -20.26
N LEU A 226 0.12 -16.13 -21.04
CA LEU A 226 -0.35 -17.48 -20.69
C LEU A 226 0.81 -18.47 -20.56
N ALA A 227 1.75 -18.46 -21.51
CA ALA A 227 2.95 -19.28 -21.45
C ALA A 227 3.80 -18.95 -20.22
N LEU A 228 3.99 -17.65 -19.93
CA LEU A 228 4.74 -17.18 -18.78
C LEU A 228 4.08 -17.59 -17.45
N TRP A 229 2.75 -17.48 -17.36
CA TRP A 229 1.97 -17.95 -16.22
C TRP A 229 2.16 -19.45 -15.97
N ALA A 230 2.07 -20.27 -17.02
CA ALA A 230 2.30 -21.72 -16.93
C ALA A 230 3.72 -22.05 -16.45
N LEU A 231 4.74 -21.33 -16.96
CA LEU A 231 6.13 -21.49 -16.55
C LEU A 231 6.37 -21.08 -15.09
N LEU A 232 5.80 -19.95 -14.66
CA LEU A 232 5.95 -19.44 -13.29
C LEU A 232 5.29 -20.36 -12.26
N LEU A 233 4.12 -20.92 -12.58
CA LEU A 233 3.45 -21.94 -11.76
C LEU A 233 4.34 -23.18 -11.58
N GLY A 234 4.92 -23.70 -12.67
CA GLY A 234 5.82 -24.85 -12.61
C GLY A 234 7.05 -24.60 -11.73
N ARG A 235 7.62 -23.39 -11.80
CA ARG A 235 8.75 -22.98 -10.94
C ARG A 235 8.36 -22.73 -9.48
N ARG A 236 7.10 -22.38 -9.19
CA ARG A 236 6.59 -22.15 -7.82
C ARG A 236 6.38 -23.46 -7.06
N ALA A 237 6.12 -24.56 -7.76
CA ALA A 237 6.00 -25.89 -7.18
C ALA A 237 7.35 -26.57 -6.85
N GLY A 238 8.48 -25.99 -7.28
CA GLY A 238 9.82 -26.53 -6.99
C GLY A 238 10.29 -26.22 -5.57
N ARG A 239 10.91 -27.20 -4.89
CA ARG A 239 11.50 -27.02 -3.56
C ARG A 239 12.54 -25.87 -3.59
N PRO A 240 12.50 -24.92 -2.62
CA PRO A 240 13.53 -23.91 -2.52
C PRO A 240 14.91 -24.56 -2.34
N ARG A 241 15.91 -24.12 -3.11
CA ARG A 241 17.30 -24.55 -2.92
C ARG A 241 17.83 -23.98 -1.61
N VAL A 242 18.24 -24.85 -0.68
CA VAL A 242 18.93 -24.44 0.55
C VAL A 242 20.33 -23.93 0.17
N SER A 243 20.56 -22.62 0.25
CA SER A 243 21.90 -22.08 0.03
C SER A 243 22.78 -22.38 1.25
N GLY A 244 23.67 -23.36 1.13
CA GLY A 244 24.48 -23.92 2.22
C GLY A 244 25.73 -23.14 2.65
N ARG A 245 25.80 -21.82 2.48
CA ARG A 245 26.94 -21.03 3.02
C ARG A 245 26.60 -20.48 4.41
N GLY A 246 27.09 -21.17 5.44
CA GLY A 246 27.13 -20.66 6.81
C GLY A 246 28.00 -19.39 6.87
N ARG A 247 27.38 -18.23 7.11
CA ARG A 247 28.12 -17.00 7.41
C ARG A 247 28.60 -17.04 8.86
N ARG A 248 29.79 -16.48 9.11
CA ARG A 248 30.34 -16.35 10.47
C ARG A 248 29.32 -15.67 11.40
N PRO A 249 29.13 -16.17 12.63
CA PRO A 249 28.23 -15.54 13.58
C PRO A 249 28.72 -14.13 13.93
N ILE A 250 27.83 -13.14 13.86
CA ILE A 250 28.00 -11.88 14.58
C ILE A 250 28.00 -12.24 16.08
N THR A 251 29.13 -12.08 16.74
CA THR A 251 29.32 -12.32 18.17
C THR A 251 28.93 -11.08 18.97
N ALA A 252 28.42 -11.26 20.18
CA ALA A 252 28.09 -10.17 21.09
C ALA A 252 28.65 -10.46 22.48
N GLY A 253 29.21 -9.44 23.13
CA GLY A 253 29.75 -9.54 24.49
C GLY A 253 28.74 -9.26 25.60
N THR A 254 27.51 -8.83 25.26
CA THR A 254 26.45 -8.51 26.24
C THR A 254 25.11 -9.06 25.78
N ALA A 255 24.17 -9.24 26.72
CA ALA A 255 22.81 -9.70 26.41
C ALA A 255 22.08 -8.74 25.45
N ALA A 256 22.21 -7.42 25.65
CA ALA A 256 21.66 -6.42 24.73
C ALA A 256 22.29 -6.51 23.34
N GLY A 257 23.62 -6.68 23.27
CA GLY A 257 24.35 -6.86 22.02
C GLY A 257 23.94 -8.13 21.29
N ALA A 258 23.57 -9.20 22.00
CA ALA A 258 23.09 -10.44 21.40
C ALA A 258 21.76 -10.24 20.67
N VAL A 259 20.85 -9.44 21.24
CA VAL A 259 19.59 -9.05 20.59
C VAL A 259 19.86 -8.16 19.37
N VAL A 260 20.75 -7.17 19.48
CA VAL A 260 21.14 -6.34 18.32
C VAL A 260 21.74 -7.20 17.21
N ALA A 261 22.67 -8.09 17.53
CA ALA A 261 23.29 -9.00 16.58
C ALA A 261 22.29 -9.96 15.93
N LYS A 262 21.33 -10.48 16.71
CA LYS A 262 20.19 -11.27 16.20
C LYS A 262 19.39 -10.45 15.20
N GLU A 263 18.95 -9.25 15.58
CA GLU A 263 18.13 -8.40 14.73
C GLU A 263 18.84 -8.01 13.44
N LEU A 264 20.08 -7.50 13.51
CA LEU A 264 20.88 -7.15 12.32
C LEU A 264 21.03 -8.36 11.39
N ARG A 265 21.21 -9.56 11.94
CA ARG A 265 21.25 -10.80 11.16
C ARG A 265 19.89 -11.09 10.52
N THR A 266 18.78 -10.94 11.25
CA THR A 266 17.42 -11.12 10.75
C THR A 266 17.12 -10.14 9.62
N TRP A 267 17.41 -8.84 9.78
CA TRP A 267 17.28 -7.83 8.73
C TRP A 267 18.07 -8.21 7.46
N SER A 268 19.29 -8.74 7.62
CA SER A 268 20.10 -9.15 6.47
C SER A 268 19.61 -10.43 5.79
N ARG A 269 18.90 -11.32 6.49
CA ARG A 269 18.55 -12.68 6.01
C ARG A 269 17.09 -12.81 5.59
N ASP A 270 16.19 -12.10 6.26
CA ASP A 270 14.77 -12.16 5.98
C ASP A 270 14.47 -11.38 4.69
N LEU A 271 13.94 -12.09 3.70
CA LEU A 271 13.61 -11.52 2.39
C LEU A 271 12.44 -10.55 2.49
N VAL A 272 11.52 -10.76 3.42
CA VAL A 272 10.39 -9.86 3.67
C VAL A 272 10.90 -8.53 4.20
N ARG A 273 11.78 -8.55 5.21
CA ARG A 273 12.37 -7.32 5.77
C ARG A 273 13.20 -6.56 4.74
N ASN A 274 13.97 -7.26 3.90
CA ASN A 274 14.68 -6.63 2.76
C ASN A 274 13.72 -5.97 1.76
N HIS A 275 12.61 -6.64 1.43
CA HIS A 275 11.57 -6.09 0.58
C HIS A 275 10.94 -4.84 1.18
N GLN A 276 10.54 -4.90 2.46
CA GLN A 276 9.93 -3.79 3.20
C GLN A 276 10.87 -2.58 3.32
N LEU A 277 12.16 -2.83 3.57
CA LEU A 277 13.19 -1.80 3.62
C LEU A 277 13.37 -1.12 2.25
N ALA A 278 13.55 -1.92 1.20
CA ALA A 278 13.70 -1.41 -0.16
C ALA A 278 12.45 -0.65 -0.63
N PHE A 279 11.27 -1.14 -0.25
CA PHE A 279 9.99 -0.50 -0.49
C PHE A 279 9.90 0.86 0.19
N ALA A 280 10.15 0.94 1.51
CA ALA A 280 10.09 2.19 2.24
C ALA A 280 11.10 3.21 1.69
N LEU A 281 12.32 2.75 1.36
CA LEU A 281 13.37 3.58 0.78
C LEU A 281 12.96 4.16 -0.57
N ALA A 282 12.56 3.30 -1.50
CA ALA A 282 12.12 3.71 -2.83
C ALA A 282 10.89 4.62 -2.76
N TYR A 283 9.94 4.30 -1.86
CA TYR A 283 8.78 5.14 -1.61
C TYR A 283 9.20 6.53 -1.13
N GLY A 284 10.01 6.64 -0.08
CA GLY A 284 10.40 7.93 0.51
C GLY A 284 11.15 8.83 -0.47
N VAL A 285 12.12 8.27 -1.20
CA VAL A 285 12.91 9.01 -2.20
C VAL A 285 12.06 9.41 -3.40
N TRP A 286 11.31 8.47 -3.99
CA TRP A 286 10.52 8.76 -5.19
C TRP A 286 9.34 9.68 -4.91
N PHE A 287 8.67 9.52 -3.76
CA PHE A 287 7.59 10.40 -3.34
C PHE A 287 8.08 11.84 -3.19
N ALA A 288 9.26 12.04 -2.60
CA ALA A 288 9.87 13.36 -2.45
C ALA A 288 10.45 13.93 -3.76
N ALA A 289 10.93 13.07 -4.66
CA ALA A 289 11.52 13.46 -5.93
C ALA A 289 10.49 13.69 -7.04
N SER A 290 9.29 13.12 -6.96
CA SER A 290 8.29 13.22 -8.04
C SER A 290 7.95 14.66 -8.45
N PRO A 291 7.86 15.66 -7.55
CA PRO A 291 7.54 17.02 -7.96
C PRO A 291 8.68 17.73 -8.71
N LEU A 292 9.88 17.14 -8.78
CA LEU A 292 10.96 17.62 -9.65
C LEU A 292 10.57 17.58 -11.13
N ILE A 293 9.62 16.71 -11.52
CA ILE A 293 9.04 16.68 -12.87
C ILE A 293 8.41 18.03 -13.22
N LEU A 294 7.87 18.74 -12.22
CA LEU A 294 7.29 20.07 -12.34
C LEU A 294 8.31 21.19 -12.05
N GLY A 295 9.59 20.86 -11.92
CA GLY A 295 10.64 21.80 -11.53
C GLY A 295 10.61 22.22 -10.05
N TRP A 296 9.80 21.56 -9.20
CA TRP A 296 9.70 21.90 -7.78
C TRP A 296 10.54 20.95 -6.92
N ASN A 297 11.59 21.48 -6.30
CA ASN A 297 12.50 20.72 -5.44
C ASN A 297 12.17 20.82 -3.94
N GLY A 298 11.15 21.60 -3.54
CA GLY A 298 10.85 21.89 -2.13
C GLY A 298 10.47 20.66 -1.30
N MET A 299 10.10 19.56 -1.95
CA MET A 299 9.73 18.31 -1.29
C MET A 299 10.91 17.36 -1.05
N LEU A 300 12.00 17.53 -1.79
CA LEU A 300 13.18 16.66 -1.75
C LEU A 300 13.78 16.51 -0.34
N PRO A 301 13.92 17.56 0.50
CA PRO A 301 14.51 17.47 1.83
C PRO A 301 13.76 16.53 2.79
N TYR A 302 12.47 16.30 2.52
CA TYR A 302 11.62 15.44 3.35
C TYR A 302 11.72 13.95 3.00
N ALA A 303 12.56 13.55 2.04
CA ALA A 303 12.74 12.15 1.64
C ALA A 303 13.07 11.22 2.82
N GLY A 304 13.98 11.62 3.71
CA GLY A 304 14.35 10.83 4.89
C GLY A 304 13.26 10.77 5.97
N PRO A 305 12.63 11.90 6.37
CA PRO A 305 11.41 11.89 7.19
C PRO A 305 10.30 10.96 6.67
N ILE A 306 9.99 11.04 5.37
CA ILE A 306 8.96 10.20 4.73
C ILE A 306 9.36 8.73 4.74
N PHE A 307 10.64 8.44 4.47
CA PHE A 307 11.21 7.10 4.60
C PHE A 307 11.02 6.52 6.02
N ILE A 308 11.30 7.28 7.08
CA ILE A 308 11.14 6.80 8.47
C ILE A 308 9.68 6.45 8.75
N VAL A 309 8.76 7.34 8.38
CA VAL A 309 7.33 7.15 8.58
C VAL A 309 6.88 5.86 7.88
N MET A 310 7.26 5.68 6.62
CA MET A 310 6.93 4.48 5.85
C MET A 310 7.59 3.23 6.44
N ALA A 311 8.88 3.28 6.77
CA ALA A 311 9.62 2.17 7.36
C ALA A 311 8.97 1.69 8.68
N ALA A 312 8.57 2.63 9.54
CA ALA A 312 7.86 2.32 10.78
C ALA A 312 6.53 1.60 10.50
N GLY A 313 5.75 2.07 9.53
CA GLY A 313 4.53 1.41 9.07
C GLY A 313 4.75 -0.04 8.68
N MET A 314 5.79 -0.31 7.88
CA MET A 314 6.13 -1.66 7.42
C MET A 314 6.63 -2.58 8.54
N ALA A 315 7.19 -2.03 9.62
CA ALA A 315 7.70 -2.78 10.77
C ALA A 315 6.76 -2.78 11.99
N SER A 316 5.53 -2.29 11.84
CA SER A 316 4.56 -2.09 12.93
C SER A 316 4.18 -3.36 13.71
N ASN A 317 4.48 -4.55 13.17
CA ASN A 317 4.20 -5.85 13.79
C ASN A 317 5.48 -6.68 14.06
N LEU A 318 6.55 -6.02 14.53
CA LEU A 318 7.87 -6.61 14.75
C LEU A 318 7.86 -7.98 15.48
N TYR A 319 7.18 -8.09 16.62
CA TYR A 319 7.05 -9.33 17.40
C TYR A 319 6.16 -10.38 16.73
N GLY A 320 5.13 -9.96 15.99
CA GLY A 320 4.31 -10.89 15.21
C GLY A 320 5.12 -11.55 14.09
N THR A 321 6.08 -10.84 13.48
CA THR A 321 6.94 -11.41 12.44
C THR A 321 7.88 -12.50 12.92
N ASP A 322 8.17 -12.56 14.22
CA ASP A 322 9.04 -13.58 14.81
C ASP A 322 8.37 -14.96 14.88
N GLY A 323 7.05 -15.05 14.73
CA GLY A 323 6.34 -16.34 14.73
C GLY A 323 6.49 -17.09 16.05
N THR A 324 6.63 -18.41 16.00
CA THR A 324 6.84 -19.26 17.18
C THR A 324 8.14 -18.94 17.95
N ALA A 325 9.11 -18.24 17.32
CA ALA A 325 10.35 -17.85 17.99
C ALA A 325 10.13 -16.79 19.09
N LEU A 326 8.94 -16.18 19.17
CA LEU A 326 8.57 -15.28 20.26
C LEU A 326 8.74 -15.93 21.64
N TRP A 327 8.50 -17.25 21.75
CA TRP A 327 8.65 -18.00 23.00
C TRP A 327 10.06 -17.90 23.60
N LEU A 328 11.11 -17.91 22.76
CA LEU A 328 12.49 -17.73 23.22
C LEU A 328 12.71 -16.36 23.86
N THR A 329 12.06 -15.33 23.32
CA THR A 329 12.13 -13.96 23.88
C THR A 329 11.42 -13.88 25.23
N VAL A 330 10.26 -14.52 25.37
CA VAL A 330 9.48 -14.50 26.62
C VAL A 330 10.15 -15.32 27.72
N MET A 331 10.75 -16.47 27.38
CA MET A 331 11.38 -17.37 28.34
C MET A 331 12.80 -16.97 28.75
N THR A 332 13.34 -15.86 28.24
CA THR A 332 14.69 -15.38 28.60
C THR A 332 14.59 -14.17 29.54
N PRO A 333 14.52 -14.38 30.87
CA PRO A 333 14.43 -13.29 31.84
C PRO A 333 15.66 -12.36 31.78
N GLY A 334 15.45 -11.06 31.98
CA GLY A 334 16.52 -10.05 32.01
C GLY A 334 17.06 -9.61 30.64
N ALA A 335 16.60 -10.20 29.53
CA ALA A 335 16.95 -9.73 28.20
C ALA A 335 16.33 -8.34 27.98
N THR A 336 17.17 -7.33 27.74
CA THR A 336 16.77 -5.99 27.30
C THR A 336 16.32 -6.02 25.83
N ASP A 337 15.47 -6.98 25.48
CA ASP A 337 15.06 -7.30 24.10
C ASP A 337 14.49 -6.06 23.39
N VAL A 338 13.60 -5.34 24.07
CA VAL A 338 13.07 -4.06 23.57
C VAL A 338 14.20 -3.10 23.22
N ARG A 339 15.15 -2.84 24.14
CA ARG A 339 16.25 -1.89 23.90
C ARG A 339 17.19 -2.36 22.80
N GLY A 340 17.47 -3.66 22.72
CA GLY A 340 18.26 -4.24 21.64
C GLY A 340 17.59 -4.07 20.27
N ARG A 341 16.27 -4.29 20.18
CA ARG A 341 15.50 -4.06 18.95
C ARG A 341 15.43 -2.59 18.56
N GLN A 342 15.27 -1.70 19.54
CA GLN A 342 15.31 -0.25 19.31
C GLN A 342 16.66 0.21 18.75
N LEU A 343 17.77 -0.27 19.32
CA LEU A 343 19.12 -0.01 18.82
C LEU A 343 19.32 -0.58 17.42
N ALA A 344 18.87 -1.81 17.17
CA ALA A 344 18.94 -2.42 15.84
C ALA A 344 18.12 -1.63 14.80
N TRP A 345 16.97 -1.08 15.19
CA TRP A 345 16.13 -0.25 14.34
C TRP A 345 16.81 1.08 13.99
N VAL A 346 17.32 1.80 14.99
CA VAL A 346 18.01 3.08 14.78
C VAL A 346 19.29 2.90 13.97
N THR A 347 20.06 1.82 14.20
CA THR A 347 21.29 1.56 13.44
C THR A 347 21.04 1.23 11.97
N THR A 348 19.97 0.49 11.66
CA THR A 348 19.64 0.14 10.27
C THR A 348 18.90 1.25 9.55
N GLN A 349 17.78 1.70 10.10
CA GLN A 349 16.90 2.68 9.46
C GLN A 349 17.41 4.10 9.65
N GLY A 350 17.93 4.43 10.82
CA GLY A 350 18.44 5.78 11.12
C GLY A 350 19.63 6.15 10.24
N ALA A 351 20.58 5.24 10.01
CA ALA A 351 21.73 5.51 9.13
C ALA A 351 21.28 5.85 7.70
N ILE A 352 20.34 5.07 7.14
CA ILE A 352 19.78 5.31 5.81
C ILE A 352 19.02 6.64 5.78
N ALA A 353 18.18 6.90 6.78
CA ALA A 353 17.40 8.13 6.85
C ALA A 353 18.29 9.37 6.94
N ILE A 354 19.35 9.34 7.76
CA ILE A 354 20.30 10.45 7.92
C ILE A 354 21.01 10.75 6.59
N VAL A 355 21.55 9.73 5.92
CA VAL A 355 22.25 9.90 4.65
C VAL A 355 21.34 10.54 3.60
N ILE A 356 20.13 10.00 3.42
CA ILE A 356 19.16 10.53 2.43
C ILE A 356 18.78 11.96 2.78
N THR A 357 18.50 12.24 4.05
CA THR A 357 18.10 13.57 4.49
C THR A 357 19.20 14.59 4.22
N VAL A 358 20.44 14.29 4.59
CA VAL A 358 21.58 15.19 4.39
C VAL A 358 21.81 15.43 2.89
N VAL A 359 21.83 14.38 2.08
CA VAL A 359 22.04 14.50 0.62
C VAL A 359 20.91 15.31 -0.02
N CYS A 360 19.65 14.94 0.21
CA CYS A 360 18.50 15.63 -0.39
C CYS A 360 18.36 17.09 0.06
N THR A 361 18.63 17.39 1.34
CA THR A 361 18.59 18.77 1.87
C THR A 361 19.76 19.61 1.37
N SER A 362 20.93 19.01 1.17
CA SER A 362 22.09 19.71 0.60
C SER A 362 21.86 20.15 -0.85
N ILE A 363 21.14 19.35 -1.64
CA ILE A 363 20.79 19.68 -3.04
C ILE A 363 19.87 20.90 -3.11
N THR A 364 18.96 21.07 -2.16
CA THR A 364 18.01 22.20 -2.13
C THR A 364 18.52 23.42 -1.36
N GLY A 365 19.55 23.27 -0.53
CA GLY A 365 20.08 24.32 0.33
C GLY A 365 19.30 24.54 1.66
N GLY A 366 18.33 23.69 1.98
CA GLY A 366 17.50 23.81 3.19
C GLY A 366 16.05 23.33 2.99
N PRO A 367 15.16 23.52 3.98
CA PRO A 367 15.36 24.18 5.28
C PRO A 367 15.97 23.25 6.34
N TRP A 368 17.25 23.44 6.66
CA TRP A 368 17.99 22.57 7.59
C TRP A 368 17.36 22.43 8.99
N PRO A 369 16.94 23.50 9.68
CA PRO A 369 16.42 23.36 11.03
C PRO A 369 15.14 22.52 11.11
N LEU A 370 14.22 22.73 10.16
CA LEU A 370 12.96 22.00 10.09
C LEU A 370 13.19 20.52 9.79
N VAL A 371 14.04 20.23 8.82
CA VAL A 371 14.28 18.86 8.37
C VAL A 371 15.02 18.05 9.44
N LEU A 372 16.01 18.64 10.11
CA LEU A 372 16.73 17.99 11.20
C LEU A 372 15.85 17.77 12.44
N ALA A 373 14.98 18.75 12.77
CA ALA A 373 14.02 18.62 13.86
C ALA A 373 13.04 17.47 13.61
N LEU A 374 12.47 17.40 12.41
CA LEU A 374 11.56 16.31 12.00
C LEU A 374 12.29 14.96 11.98
N LEU A 375 13.49 14.89 11.41
CA LEU A 375 14.27 13.66 11.34
C LEU A 375 14.51 13.08 12.74
N ALA A 376 14.97 13.90 13.69
CA ALA A 376 15.24 13.48 15.06
C ALA A 376 13.97 13.00 15.79
N ALA A 377 12.88 13.77 15.70
CA ALA A 377 11.62 13.45 16.35
C ALA A 377 11.00 12.17 15.80
N LEU A 378 10.92 12.04 14.47
CA LEU A 378 10.33 10.89 13.79
C LEU A 378 11.17 9.62 14.01
N LEU A 379 12.51 9.72 14.00
CA LEU A 379 13.38 8.56 14.22
C LEU A 379 13.21 8.00 15.63
N GLY A 380 13.25 8.86 16.65
CA GLY A 380 13.04 8.46 18.04
C GLY A 380 11.59 8.01 18.31
N GLY A 381 10.62 8.68 17.70
CA GLY A 381 9.20 8.31 17.69
C GLY A 381 8.97 6.91 17.14
N ALA A 382 9.46 6.63 15.92
CA ALA A 382 9.38 5.32 15.28
C ALA A 382 10.08 4.23 16.11
N ALA A 383 11.31 4.49 16.57
CA ALA A 383 12.04 3.54 17.40
C ALA A 383 11.32 3.22 18.73
N GLY A 384 10.58 4.17 19.29
CA GLY A 384 9.71 3.94 20.46
C GLY A 384 8.43 3.18 20.14
N LEU A 385 7.70 3.62 19.11
CA LEU A 385 6.36 3.16 18.78
C LEU A 385 6.33 1.77 18.13
N VAL A 386 7.30 1.44 17.28
CA VAL A 386 7.38 0.13 16.61
C VAL A 386 7.30 -1.04 17.60
N PRO A 387 8.16 -1.14 18.63
CA PRO A 387 8.04 -2.22 19.61
C PRO A 387 6.78 -2.08 20.47
N LEU A 388 6.33 -0.85 20.81
CA LEU A 388 5.15 -0.64 21.64
C LEU A 388 3.87 -1.17 20.98
N VAL A 389 3.57 -0.69 19.78
CA VAL A 389 2.37 -1.08 19.03
C VAL A 389 2.42 -2.57 18.72
N SER A 390 3.60 -3.11 18.40
CA SER A 390 3.75 -4.53 18.12
C SER A 390 3.47 -5.43 19.33
N VAL A 391 3.66 -4.96 20.57
CA VAL A 391 3.31 -5.72 21.78
C VAL A 391 1.83 -5.53 22.14
N TYR A 392 1.31 -4.30 22.05
CA TYR A 392 -0.08 -4.01 22.45
C TYR A 392 -1.13 -4.53 21.46
N ALA A 393 -0.80 -4.51 20.17
CA ALA A 393 -1.72 -4.82 19.10
C ALA A 393 -1.12 -5.88 18.17
N LEU A 394 -0.41 -6.86 18.74
CA LEU A 394 0.19 -7.97 18.01
C LEU A 394 -0.81 -8.59 17.02
N VAL A 395 -0.36 -8.76 15.79
CA VAL A 395 -1.06 -9.55 14.77
C VAL A 395 -0.28 -10.85 14.58
N PRO A 396 -0.88 -12.02 14.82
CA PRO A 396 -0.19 -13.30 14.67
C PRO A 396 0.41 -13.46 13.27
N GLY A 397 1.73 -13.57 13.22
CA GLY A 397 2.45 -13.71 11.96
C GLY A 397 2.59 -15.17 11.55
N THR A 398 2.67 -15.41 10.24
CA THR A 398 3.03 -16.72 9.69
C THR A 398 4.52 -16.99 9.94
N ASP A 399 4.84 -18.20 10.38
CA ASP A 399 6.23 -18.59 10.64
C ASP A 399 7.10 -18.40 9.40
N PRO A 400 8.31 -17.82 9.51
CA PRO A 400 9.18 -17.54 8.36
C PRO A 400 9.41 -18.76 7.44
N HIS A 401 9.49 -19.98 8.01
CA HIS A 401 9.69 -21.21 7.25
C HIS A 401 8.43 -21.70 6.52
N ARG A 402 7.24 -21.22 6.90
CA ARG A 402 5.94 -21.58 6.29
C ARG A 402 5.48 -20.58 5.22
N ARG A 403 6.13 -19.43 5.09
CA ARG A 403 5.84 -18.37 4.09
C ARG A 403 6.08 -18.76 2.62
N SER A 404 6.53 -20.00 2.35
CA SER A 404 7.07 -20.44 1.05
C SER A 404 6.12 -20.34 -0.16
N GLY A 405 4.79 -20.35 0.04
CA GLY A 405 3.80 -20.19 -1.04
C GLY A 405 3.65 -18.73 -1.51
N ASN A 406 3.54 -17.78 -0.59
CA ASN A 406 3.45 -16.34 -0.83
C ASN A 406 4.26 -15.57 0.23
N PRO A 407 5.52 -15.20 -0.04
CA PRO A 407 6.38 -14.55 0.93
C PRO A 407 5.93 -13.14 1.38
N LEU A 408 5.01 -12.48 0.66
CA LEU A 408 4.40 -11.22 1.13
C LEU A 408 3.36 -11.45 2.24
N ARG A 409 2.89 -12.68 2.41
CA ARG A 409 1.86 -13.03 3.39
C ARG A 409 2.48 -13.29 4.76
N THR A 410 2.67 -12.22 5.51
CA THR A 410 3.28 -12.24 6.84
C THR A 410 2.28 -12.55 7.95
N SER A 411 0.97 -12.51 7.70
CA SER A 411 -0.09 -12.95 8.63
C SER A 411 -1.29 -13.52 7.87
N GLU A 412 -2.20 -14.19 8.60
CA GLU A 412 -3.54 -14.53 8.09
C GLU A 412 -4.53 -13.35 8.21
N ASP A 413 -4.20 -12.32 9.00
CA ASP A 413 -5.01 -11.12 9.26
C ASP A 413 -4.37 -9.88 8.61
N GLU A 414 -4.51 -9.78 7.28
CA GLU A 414 -3.96 -8.66 6.49
C GLU A 414 -4.66 -7.33 6.79
N GLY A 415 -5.95 -7.37 7.11
CA GLY A 415 -6.70 -6.19 7.56
C GLY A 415 -6.14 -5.63 8.87
N GLY A 416 -5.79 -6.51 9.81
CA GLY A 416 -5.08 -6.15 11.02
C GLY A 416 -3.71 -5.53 10.74
N LEU A 417 -2.90 -6.13 9.86
CA LEU A 417 -1.57 -5.59 9.50
C LEU A 417 -1.64 -4.23 8.82
N THR A 418 -2.52 -4.07 7.84
CA THR A 418 -2.70 -2.79 7.13
C THR A 418 -3.24 -1.71 8.08
N GLY A 419 -4.20 -2.07 8.95
CA GLY A 419 -4.69 -1.18 10.01
C GLY A 419 -3.59 -0.73 10.97
N LEU A 420 -2.70 -1.64 11.39
CA LEU A 420 -1.54 -1.29 12.20
C LEU A 420 -0.55 -0.39 11.46
N ALA A 421 -0.31 -0.65 10.17
CA ALA A 421 0.56 0.18 9.37
C ALA A 421 0.00 1.61 9.30
N TYR A 422 -1.29 1.79 9.00
CA TYR A 422 -1.93 3.12 8.98
C TYR A 422 -1.90 3.81 10.34
N LEU A 423 -2.19 3.08 11.42
CA LEU A 423 -2.08 3.61 12.78
C LEU A 423 -0.63 4.07 13.06
N MET A 424 0.35 3.27 12.66
CA MET A 424 1.77 3.59 12.85
C MET A 424 2.19 4.82 12.05
N LEU A 425 1.76 4.96 10.79
CA LEU A 425 2.01 6.16 9.98
C LEU A 425 1.50 7.41 10.71
N ALA A 426 0.27 7.36 11.24
CA ALA A 426 -0.33 8.48 11.96
C ALA A 426 0.40 8.77 13.29
N LEU A 427 0.65 7.75 14.12
CA LEU A 427 1.30 7.93 15.42
C LEU A 427 2.73 8.47 15.27
N VAL A 428 3.50 7.96 14.30
CA VAL A 428 4.86 8.45 14.06
C VAL A 428 4.83 9.90 13.56
N LEU A 429 3.94 10.25 12.63
CA LEU A 429 3.79 11.65 12.19
C LEU A 429 3.47 12.60 13.37
N LEU A 430 2.61 12.18 14.31
CA LEU A 430 2.28 12.97 15.49
C LEU A 430 3.49 13.24 16.39
N THR A 431 4.48 12.33 16.44
CA THR A 431 5.72 12.59 17.20
C THR A 431 6.56 13.71 16.59
N GLY A 432 6.46 13.95 15.29
CA GLY A 432 7.16 15.03 14.60
C GLY A 432 6.50 16.41 14.75
N ALA A 433 5.21 16.47 15.07
CA ALA A 433 4.44 17.72 15.04
C ALA A 433 4.97 18.81 16.00
N PRO A 434 5.29 18.53 17.28
CA PRO A 434 5.83 19.56 18.18
C PRO A 434 7.16 20.14 17.69
N ALA A 435 8.07 19.27 17.26
CA ALA A 435 9.38 19.67 16.76
C ALA A 435 9.29 20.43 15.44
N GLY A 436 8.42 19.98 14.52
CA GLY A 436 8.16 20.64 13.26
C GLY A 436 7.57 22.04 13.44
N LEU A 437 6.62 22.21 14.35
CA LEU A 437 6.03 23.52 14.66
C LEU A 437 7.09 24.48 15.22
N VAL A 438 7.86 24.05 16.22
CA VAL A 438 8.91 24.90 16.80
C VAL A 438 9.98 25.24 15.75
N ALA A 439 10.36 24.28 14.92
CA ALA A 439 11.35 24.54 13.87
C ALA A 439 10.85 25.47 12.77
N TYR A 440 9.56 25.42 12.45
CA TYR A 440 8.94 26.32 11.48
C TYR A 440 8.94 27.77 11.98
N TRP A 441 8.64 27.99 13.26
CA TRP A 441 8.54 29.35 13.83
C TRP A 441 9.87 29.92 14.34
N LEU A 442 10.70 29.08 14.97
CA LEU A 442 11.93 29.52 15.66
C LEU A 442 13.22 29.05 14.96
N GLY A 443 13.14 28.15 13.96
CA GLY A 443 14.30 27.61 13.28
C GLY A 443 15.06 26.59 14.14
N TRP A 444 16.32 26.90 14.49
CA TRP A 444 17.25 25.98 15.17
C TRP A 444 16.79 25.43 16.55
N PRO A 445 16.07 26.18 17.41
CA PRO A 445 15.49 25.63 18.63
C PRO A 445 14.59 24.41 18.38
N GLY A 446 13.97 24.33 17.19
CA GLY A 446 13.20 23.16 16.79
C GLY A 446 14.02 21.88 16.72
N VAL A 447 15.33 21.95 16.40
CA VAL A 447 16.23 20.78 16.39
C VAL A 447 16.42 20.24 17.80
N VAL A 448 16.59 21.13 18.79
CA VAL A 448 16.70 20.74 20.20
C VAL A 448 15.40 20.09 20.68
N VAL A 449 14.26 20.67 20.32
CA VAL A 449 12.94 20.07 20.61
C VAL A 449 12.81 18.71 19.91
N GLY A 450 13.25 18.58 18.66
CA GLY A 450 13.22 17.31 17.92
C GLY A 450 14.06 16.21 18.56
N LEU A 451 15.27 16.55 19.01
CA LEU A 451 16.13 15.62 19.75
C LEU A 451 15.50 15.24 21.09
N ALA A 452 14.94 16.20 21.84
CA ALA A 452 14.28 15.95 23.11
C ALA A 452 13.03 15.07 22.92
N THR A 453 12.16 15.39 21.97
CA THR A 453 10.97 14.59 21.63
C THR A 453 11.37 13.19 21.18
N GLY A 454 12.34 13.05 20.28
CA GLY A 454 12.84 11.76 19.83
C GLY A 454 13.38 10.90 20.98
N ALA A 455 14.21 11.48 21.85
CA ALA A 455 14.78 10.80 23.01
C ALA A 455 13.69 10.39 24.03
N LEU A 456 12.73 11.27 24.31
CA LEU A 456 11.62 11.00 25.22
C LEU A 456 10.73 9.89 24.67
N CYS A 457 10.36 9.92 23.39
CA CYS A 457 9.57 8.87 22.75
C CYS A 457 10.32 7.53 22.76
N TYR A 458 11.60 7.51 22.39
CA TYR A 458 12.45 6.33 22.43
C TYR A 458 12.49 5.72 23.84
N TRP A 459 12.71 6.54 24.86
CA TRP A 459 12.82 6.10 26.24
C TRP A 459 11.48 5.62 26.81
N TYR A 460 10.44 6.46 26.72
CA TYR A 460 9.13 6.23 27.34
C TYR A 460 8.38 5.07 26.69
N PHE A 461 8.24 5.07 25.37
CA PHE A 461 7.53 3.99 24.66
C PHE A 461 8.31 2.67 24.74
N GLY A 462 9.65 2.72 24.72
CA GLY A 462 10.47 1.54 24.98
C GLY A 462 10.27 0.97 26.39
N ARG A 463 10.11 1.84 27.41
CA ARG A 463 9.82 1.40 28.79
C ARG A 463 8.43 0.77 28.90
N LEU A 464 7.43 1.34 28.25
CA LEU A 464 6.07 0.78 28.21
C LEU A 464 6.04 -0.57 27.50
N ALA A 465 6.70 -0.69 26.34
CA ALA A 465 6.80 -1.94 25.60
C ALA A 465 7.48 -3.04 26.44
N ALA A 466 8.58 -2.70 27.13
CA ALA A 466 9.28 -3.63 28.02
C ALA A 466 8.39 -4.10 29.16
N ARG A 467 7.69 -3.18 29.83
CA ARG A 467 6.75 -3.50 30.92
C ARG A 467 5.60 -4.39 30.45
N ARG A 468 5.02 -4.11 29.28
CA ARG A 468 3.93 -4.91 28.72
C ARG A 468 4.41 -6.32 28.34
N LEU A 469 5.59 -6.43 27.73
CA LEU A 469 6.19 -7.71 27.37
C LEU A 469 6.47 -8.58 28.59
N THR A 470 6.95 -8.00 29.69
CA THR A 470 7.21 -8.74 30.94
C THR A 470 5.94 -9.14 31.68
N SER A 471 4.89 -8.32 31.64
CA SER A 471 3.67 -8.54 32.42
C SER A 471 2.62 -9.39 31.72
N HIS A 472 2.60 -9.39 30.38
CA HIS A 472 1.56 -10.05 29.58
C HIS A 472 2.19 -10.89 28.44
N GLY A 473 3.42 -11.37 28.63
CA GLY A 473 4.14 -12.16 27.61
C GLY A 473 3.45 -13.48 27.29
N ASP A 474 2.79 -14.07 28.28
CA ASP A 474 1.92 -15.25 28.17
C ASP A 474 0.68 -14.99 27.28
N GLU A 475 0.01 -13.84 27.44
CA GLU A 475 -1.11 -13.44 26.57
C GLU A 475 -0.68 -13.30 25.10
N LEU A 476 0.54 -12.80 24.85
CA LEU A 476 1.09 -12.69 23.50
C LEU A 476 1.35 -14.07 22.88
N LEU A 477 1.83 -15.02 23.67
CA LEU A 477 2.03 -16.40 23.23
C LEU A 477 0.69 -17.10 22.95
N ASP A 478 -0.32 -16.89 23.81
CA ASP A 478 -1.66 -17.41 23.57
C ASP A 478 -2.26 -16.82 22.29
N THR A 479 -2.10 -15.50 22.08
CA THR A 479 -2.55 -14.81 20.86
C THR A 479 -1.83 -15.34 19.61
N MET A 480 -0.52 -15.58 19.69
CA MET A 480 0.25 -16.20 18.60
C MET A 480 -0.21 -17.62 18.29
N ARG A 481 -0.59 -18.40 19.30
CA ARG A 481 -1.02 -19.80 19.17
C ARG A 481 -2.46 -19.93 18.66
N THR A 482 -3.38 -19.19 19.25
CA THR A 482 -4.82 -19.32 19.00
C THR A 482 -5.33 -18.40 17.89
N GLY A 483 -4.46 -17.49 17.42
CA GLY A 483 -4.87 -16.38 16.57
C GLY A 483 -5.56 -15.29 17.39
N ARG A 484 -5.89 -14.18 16.75
CA ARG A 484 -6.76 -13.20 17.39
C ARG A 484 -8.14 -13.85 17.56
N LYS A 485 -8.57 -14.11 18.80
CA LYS A 485 -9.98 -14.46 19.05
C LYS A 485 -10.82 -13.38 18.38
N ALA A 486 -11.81 -13.77 17.58
CA ALA A 486 -12.75 -12.87 16.90
C ALA A 486 -13.62 -12.04 17.88
N ASP A 487 -13.23 -11.98 19.15
CA ASP A 487 -14.05 -11.65 20.30
C ASP A 487 -13.93 -10.20 20.74
N ARG A 488 -13.10 -9.41 20.08
CA ARG A 488 -13.49 -8.01 19.87
C ARG A 488 -14.41 -8.00 18.67
N LYS A 489 -15.71 -8.23 18.92
CA LYS A 489 -16.76 -7.49 18.21
C LYS A 489 -16.20 -6.07 18.11
N VAL A 490 -15.76 -5.68 16.91
CA VAL A 490 -15.08 -4.41 16.64
C VAL A 490 -15.76 -3.36 17.49
N GLU A 491 -15.04 -2.50 18.19
CA GLU A 491 -15.61 -1.50 19.11
C GLU A 491 -16.58 -0.50 18.42
N PHE A 492 -16.90 -0.75 17.16
CA PHE A 492 -17.92 -0.09 16.36
C PHE A 492 -19.14 -0.96 16.10
N ALA A 493 -19.18 -2.23 16.49
CA ALA A 493 -20.29 -3.15 16.25
C ALA A 493 -21.61 -2.61 16.82
N HIS A 494 -21.52 -1.92 17.95
CA HIS A 494 -22.63 -1.21 18.61
C HIS A 494 -23.02 0.12 17.96
N LEU A 495 -22.21 0.65 17.03
CA LEU A 495 -22.56 1.84 16.27
C LEU A 495 -23.60 1.49 15.20
N SER A 496 -24.59 2.36 15.06
CA SER A 496 -25.56 2.28 13.98
C SER A 496 -24.86 2.28 12.61
N LYS A 497 -25.50 1.69 11.60
CA LYS A 497 -24.97 1.63 10.23
C LYS A 497 -24.63 3.04 9.69
N ALA A 498 -25.43 4.05 10.06
CA ALA A 498 -25.17 5.45 9.72
C ALA A 498 -23.86 5.97 10.34
N ARG A 499 -23.62 5.74 11.64
CA ARG A 499 -22.37 6.18 12.30
C ARG A 499 -21.14 5.48 11.75
N LYS A 500 -21.23 4.18 11.43
CA LYS A 500 -20.16 3.44 10.74
C LYS A 500 -19.83 4.06 9.38
N ASN A 501 -20.85 4.42 8.60
CA ASN A 501 -20.66 5.04 7.30
C ASN A 501 -20.05 6.45 7.44
N VAL A 502 -20.50 7.26 8.40
CA VAL A 502 -19.92 8.59 8.68
C VAL A 502 -18.45 8.48 9.09
N ALA A 503 -18.12 7.56 10.01
CA ALA A 503 -16.74 7.33 10.41
C ALA A 503 -15.86 6.84 9.24
N GLY A 504 -16.36 5.90 8.43
CA GLY A 504 -15.65 5.38 7.26
C GLY A 504 -15.40 6.45 6.20
N LEU A 505 -16.42 7.25 5.86
CA LEU A 505 -16.29 8.34 4.91
C LEU A 505 -15.38 9.45 5.44
N GLY A 506 -15.54 9.85 6.70
CA GLY A 506 -14.76 10.92 7.29
C GLY A 506 -13.27 10.59 7.42
N PHE A 507 -12.93 9.40 7.93
CA PHE A 507 -11.53 8.98 7.99
C PHE A 507 -10.93 8.64 6.63
N GLY A 508 -11.71 8.04 5.73
CA GLY A 508 -11.22 7.57 4.42
C GLY A 508 -11.08 8.68 3.38
N LEU A 509 -12.03 9.61 3.33
CA LEU A 509 -12.06 10.65 2.30
C LEU A 509 -11.68 12.04 2.82
N GLY A 510 -11.71 12.29 4.13
CA GLY A 510 -11.46 13.62 4.72
C GLY A 510 -10.09 14.22 4.40
N ALA A 511 -9.10 13.38 4.08
CA ALA A 511 -7.77 13.82 3.66
C ALA A 511 -7.79 14.61 2.34
N VAL A 512 -8.64 14.22 1.40
CA VAL A 512 -8.70 14.80 0.04
C VAL A 512 -9.21 16.26 0.06
N PRO A 513 -10.34 16.60 0.70
CA PRO A 513 -10.73 17.99 0.84
C PRO A 513 -9.74 18.76 1.72
N LEU A 514 -9.23 18.18 2.82
CA LEU A 514 -8.34 18.90 3.73
C LEU A 514 -7.01 19.30 3.08
N PHE A 515 -6.32 18.34 2.47
CA PHE A 515 -4.91 18.51 2.10
C PHE A 515 -4.74 18.98 0.64
N PRO A 516 -5.02 18.18 -0.41
CA PRO A 516 -4.84 18.66 -1.77
C PRO A 516 -5.81 19.80 -2.09
N GLN A 517 -7.13 19.62 -1.91
CA GLN A 517 -8.10 20.66 -2.34
C GLN A 517 -8.11 21.92 -1.45
N GLY A 518 -7.68 21.79 -0.19
CA GLY A 518 -7.64 22.88 0.77
C GLY A 518 -6.25 23.50 0.90
N ILE A 519 -5.38 22.86 1.67
CA ILE A 519 -4.06 23.40 2.04
C ILE A 519 -3.16 23.64 0.82
N VAL A 520 -3.00 22.66 -0.07
CA VAL A 520 -2.12 22.81 -1.24
C VAL A 520 -2.68 23.84 -2.22
N ALA A 521 -4.01 23.85 -2.43
CA ALA A 521 -4.66 24.86 -3.23
C ALA A 521 -4.42 26.29 -2.70
N LEU A 522 -4.49 26.50 -1.38
CA LEU A 522 -4.18 27.80 -0.75
C LEU A 522 -2.72 28.21 -0.98
N LEU A 523 -1.77 27.28 -0.87
CA LEU A 523 -0.36 27.55 -1.15
C LEU A 523 -0.14 27.95 -2.62
N PHE A 524 -0.80 27.27 -3.55
CA PHE A 524 -0.70 27.61 -4.98
C PHE A 524 -1.32 28.96 -5.31
N LEU A 525 -2.46 29.30 -4.70
CA LEU A 525 -3.07 30.62 -4.83
C LEU A 525 -2.17 31.72 -4.27
N ALA A 526 -1.50 31.47 -3.14
CA ALA A 526 -0.56 32.40 -2.53
C ALA A 526 0.69 32.64 -3.39
N ASP A 527 1.18 31.61 -4.08
CA ASP A 527 2.30 31.66 -5.02
C ASP A 527 1.93 32.22 -6.42
N GLY A 528 0.68 32.67 -6.61
CA GLY A 528 0.21 33.21 -7.89
C GLY A 528 0.06 32.17 -9.01
N LYS A 529 0.02 30.88 -8.69
CA LYS A 529 -0.17 29.78 -9.66
C LYS A 529 -1.65 29.58 -9.96
N ALA A 530 -2.18 30.39 -10.88
CA ALA A 530 -3.49 30.17 -11.49
C ALA A 530 -3.44 28.94 -12.43
N ASP A 531 -4.58 28.27 -12.64
CA ASP A 531 -4.78 27.19 -13.63
C ASP A 531 -4.12 25.82 -13.35
N ALA A 532 -3.89 25.47 -12.09
CA ALA A 532 -3.39 24.14 -11.73
C ALA A 532 -4.51 23.07 -11.68
N SER A 533 -4.78 22.42 -12.83
CA SER A 533 -5.64 21.22 -13.07
C SER A 533 -6.48 20.65 -11.92
N TRP A 534 -5.83 20.00 -10.95
CA TRP A 534 -6.51 19.20 -9.94
C TRP A 534 -7.20 20.03 -8.85
N PHE A 535 -6.83 21.30 -8.66
CA PHE A 535 -7.30 22.12 -7.54
C PHE A 535 -8.49 22.97 -7.97
N LEU A 536 -9.70 22.60 -7.54
CA LEU A 536 -10.91 23.31 -8.00
C LEU A 536 -10.84 24.82 -7.71
N ALA A 537 -10.24 25.19 -6.58
CA ALA A 537 -10.07 26.56 -6.17
C ALA A 537 -9.22 27.41 -7.14
N THR A 538 -8.24 26.82 -7.84
CA THR A 538 -7.36 27.59 -8.75
C THR A 538 -8.01 27.96 -10.07
N TYR A 539 -9.19 27.40 -10.38
CA TYR A 539 -9.98 27.72 -11.57
C TYR A 539 -11.01 28.83 -11.36
N LEU A 540 -11.20 29.27 -10.12
CA LEU A 540 -12.20 30.27 -9.79
C LEU A 540 -11.59 31.67 -9.80
N PRO A 541 -12.34 32.69 -10.24
CA PRO A 541 -11.89 34.07 -10.13
C PRO A 541 -11.76 34.49 -8.66
N ALA A 542 -10.83 35.37 -8.35
CA ALA A 542 -10.79 36.02 -7.05
C ALA A 542 -12.10 36.81 -6.82
N PRO A 543 -12.70 36.76 -5.60
CA PRO A 543 -12.22 36.15 -4.36
C PRO A 543 -12.68 34.70 -4.12
N TRP A 544 -13.43 34.10 -5.05
CA TRP A 544 -14.04 32.78 -4.89
C TRP A 544 -13.02 31.65 -4.79
N ASN A 545 -11.84 31.83 -5.37
CA ASN A 545 -10.72 30.89 -5.25
C ASN A 545 -10.30 30.63 -3.80
N TYR A 546 -10.01 31.68 -3.01
CA TYR A 546 -9.65 31.55 -1.60
C TYR A 546 -10.81 31.00 -0.77
N ALA A 547 -12.04 31.46 -1.03
CA ALA A 547 -13.22 30.99 -0.32
C ALA A 547 -13.45 29.47 -0.51
N VAL A 548 -13.29 28.96 -1.73
CA VAL A 548 -13.46 27.53 -2.02
C VAL A 548 -12.33 26.69 -1.42
N ALA A 549 -11.08 27.16 -1.47
CA ALA A 549 -9.97 26.44 -0.84
C ALA A 549 -10.14 26.35 0.69
N ILE A 550 -10.54 27.45 1.34
CA ILE A 550 -10.89 27.46 2.78
C ILE A 550 -12.09 26.54 3.06
N GLY A 551 -13.10 26.56 2.19
CA GLY A 551 -14.26 25.67 2.27
C GLY A 551 -13.86 24.19 2.26
N PHE A 552 -12.89 23.80 1.44
CA PHE A 552 -12.34 22.44 1.43
C PHE A 552 -11.57 22.08 2.70
N VAL A 553 -10.80 23.02 3.27
CA VAL A 553 -10.16 22.83 4.59
C VAL A 553 -11.22 22.57 5.66
N LEU A 554 -12.26 23.39 5.72
CA LEU A 554 -13.36 23.25 6.68
C LEU A 554 -14.12 21.93 6.48
N LEU A 555 -14.38 21.54 5.23
CA LEU A 555 -15.00 20.26 4.91
C LEU A 555 -14.14 19.09 5.39
N GLY A 556 -12.84 19.13 5.15
CA GLY A 556 -11.93 18.09 5.64
C GLY A 556 -11.90 18.00 7.17
N LEU A 557 -11.80 19.13 7.87
CA LEU A 557 -11.82 19.19 9.33
C LEU A 557 -13.15 18.69 9.91
N THR A 558 -14.28 19.08 9.32
CA THR A 558 -15.62 18.62 9.74
C THR A 558 -15.83 17.14 9.47
N MET A 559 -15.30 16.60 8.37
CA MET A 559 -15.29 15.16 8.09
C MET A 559 -14.51 14.37 9.14
N TYR A 560 -13.31 14.84 9.52
CA TYR A 560 -12.55 14.21 10.60
C TYR A 560 -13.22 14.38 11.97
N GLY A 561 -13.74 15.57 12.27
CA GLY A 561 -14.45 15.86 13.52
C GLY A 561 -15.72 15.02 13.68
N SER A 562 -16.51 14.87 12.62
CA SER A 562 -17.71 14.03 12.61
C SER A 562 -17.37 12.53 12.69
N ALA A 563 -16.28 12.08 12.08
CA ALA A 563 -15.80 10.72 12.24
C ALA A 563 -15.36 10.43 13.68
N LEU A 564 -14.62 11.34 14.30
CA LEU A 564 -14.23 11.26 15.72
C LEU A 564 -15.45 11.27 16.64
N TRP A 565 -16.42 12.15 16.36
CA TRP A 565 -17.68 12.21 17.11
C TRP A 565 -18.50 10.92 16.97
N ALA A 566 -18.60 10.37 15.76
CA ALA A 566 -19.34 9.13 15.49
C ALA A 566 -18.74 7.91 16.21
N VAL A 567 -17.43 7.93 16.46
CA VAL A 567 -16.66 6.89 17.15
C VAL A 567 -16.65 7.06 18.67
N ARG A 568 -16.94 8.27 19.19
CA ARG A 568 -16.94 8.54 20.63
C ARG A 568 -18.07 7.78 21.33
N LYS A 569 -17.71 6.96 22.34
CA LYS A 569 -18.69 6.30 23.23
C LYS A 569 -19.48 7.37 23.99
N ARG A 570 -20.81 7.32 23.93
CA ARG A 570 -21.66 8.11 24.83
C ARG A 570 -21.66 7.47 26.23
N PRO A 571 -21.67 8.28 27.31
CA PRO A 571 -21.88 7.77 28.67
C PRO A 571 -23.20 6.99 28.79
N GLU A 572 -23.25 5.98 29.65
CA GLU A 572 -24.38 5.05 29.81
C GLU A 572 -25.73 5.70 30.20
N ALA A 573 -25.74 6.98 30.58
CA ALA A 573 -26.94 7.70 31.02
C ALA A 573 -28.03 7.88 29.94
N ASP A 574 -27.68 7.79 28.65
CA ASP A 574 -28.63 7.99 27.53
C ASP A 574 -29.37 6.70 27.10
N ARG A 575 -29.09 5.54 27.71
CA ARG A 575 -29.69 4.25 27.29
C ARG A 575 -31.11 3.99 27.82
N ILE A 576 -31.62 4.83 28.72
CA ILE A 576 -32.93 4.62 29.36
C ILE A 576 -34.06 5.39 28.65
N THR A 577 -33.76 6.24 27.66
CA THR A 577 -34.74 7.11 27.00
C THR A 577 -34.75 7.01 25.47
N ALA A 578 -34.38 5.86 24.91
CA ALA A 578 -34.47 5.60 23.46
C ALA A 578 -35.30 4.37 23.13
#